data_AF-A0A124IRK0-F1
#
_entry.id   AF-A0A124IRK0-F1
#
_cell.length_a   1.000
_cell.length_b   1.000
_cell.length_c   1.000
_cell.angle_alpha   90.00
_cell.angle_beta   90.00
_cell.angle_gamma   90.00
#
_symmetry.space_group_name_H-M   'P 1'
#
loop_
_entity.id
_entity.type
_entity.pdbx_description
1 polymer ?
#
loop_
_entity_poly.entity_id
_entity_poly.type
_entity_poly.pdbx_seq_one_letter_code
_entity_poly.pdbx_strand_id
1 'polypeptide(L)'
;MSYGRSRFYNYVYVPFRDGRYDDALNGATRYNTRQTPASFRRIYDSLIKTIDVVKREEKGQAKSRLLLQLARLDITIEYQKNRGTLDADLADGIKAALAEIRRDLGTDKAVREAEALELALNAVLAYQIAAERRRREEEEWL
;
A
#
# COMPACT_ATOMS: atom_id res chain seq x y z
N MET A 1 14.16 -9.12 -7.29
CA MET A 1 13.62 -7.78 -7.62
C MET A 1 14.13 -6.82 -6.56
N SER A 2 14.83 -5.75 -6.94
CA SER A 2 15.27 -4.73 -5.97
C SER A 2 14.14 -3.73 -5.78
N TYR A 3 13.33 -3.93 -4.75
CA TYR A 3 12.26 -3.02 -4.37
C TYR A 3 12.77 -1.71 -3.73
N GLY A 4 14.08 -1.63 -3.44
CA GLY A 4 14.71 -0.51 -2.75
C GLY A 4 14.68 0.83 -3.49
N ARG A 5 14.15 0.89 -4.72
CA ARG A 5 14.00 2.13 -5.50
C ARG A 5 12.60 2.76 -5.41
N SER A 6 11.60 2.09 -4.84
CA SER A 6 10.23 2.65 -4.75
C SER A 6 10.19 3.86 -3.81
N ARG A 7 9.67 4.98 -4.29
CA ARG A 7 9.46 6.18 -3.46
C ARG A 7 8.34 5.97 -2.47
N PHE A 8 7.25 5.31 -2.86
CA PHE A 8 6.19 4.90 -1.93
C PHE A 8 6.78 4.13 -0.75
N TYR A 9 7.58 3.10 -1.04
CA TYR A 9 8.15 2.26 0.01
C TYR A 9 9.08 3.05 0.94
N ASN A 10 10.05 3.78 0.39
CA ASN A 10 11.10 4.41 1.19
C ASN A 10 10.66 5.69 1.90
N TYR A 11 9.76 6.48 1.30
CA TYR A 11 9.38 7.79 1.82
C TYR A 11 7.99 7.84 2.44
N VAL A 12 7.15 6.82 2.24
CA VAL A 12 5.82 6.77 2.85
C VAL A 12 5.72 5.59 3.82
N TYR A 13 5.88 4.36 3.33
CA TYR A 13 5.67 3.15 4.13
C TYR A 13 6.71 2.97 5.24
N VAL A 14 8.02 3.00 4.91
CA VAL A 14 9.10 2.78 5.89
C VAL A 14 9.01 3.77 7.07
N PRO A 15 8.80 5.08 6.86
CA PRO A 15 8.56 6.02 7.96
C PRO A 15 7.36 5.64 8.85
N PHE A 16 6.22 5.21 8.30
CA PHE A 16 5.10 4.70 9.11
C PHE A 16 5.49 3.45 9.90
N ARG A 17 6.17 2.49 9.28
CA ARG A 17 6.64 1.25 9.92
C ARG A 17 7.58 1.53 11.09
N ASP A 18 8.42 2.55 10.93
CA ASP A 18 9.41 2.95 11.94
C ASP A 18 8.82 3.92 12.99
N GLY A 19 7.52 4.24 12.93
CA GLY A 19 6.83 5.13 13.86
C GLY A 19 7.11 6.63 13.66
N ARG A 20 7.73 7.01 12.54
CA ARG A 20 8.03 8.41 12.18
C ARG A 20 6.87 9.02 11.40
N TYR A 21 5.76 9.27 12.08
CA TYR A 21 4.50 9.69 11.47
C TYR A 21 4.59 11.02 10.70
N ASP A 22 5.25 12.04 11.26
CA ASP A 22 5.39 13.34 10.58
C ASP A 22 6.21 13.23 9.29
N ASP A 23 7.28 12.43 9.30
CA ASP A 23 8.07 12.14 8.10
C ASP A 23 7.23 11.41 7.06
N ALA A 24 6.40 10.45 7.49
CA ALA A 24 5.53 9.66 6.62
C ALA A 24 4.45 10.51 5.95
N LEU A 25 3.80 11.39 6.72
CA LEU A 25 2.78 12.31 6.22
C LEU A 25 3.38 13.32 5.24
N ASN A 26 4.53 13.91 5.58
CA ASN A 26 5.27 14.79 4.67
C ASN A 26 5.69 14.07 3.39
N GLY A 27 6.15 12.82 3.52
CA GLY A 27 6.48 11.94 2.40
C GLY A 27 5.26 11.69 1.51
N ALA A 28 4.10 11.38 2.08
CA ALA A 28 2.86 11.17 1.35
C ALA A 28 2.39 12.45 0.63
N THR A 29 2.53 13.63 1.24
CA THR A 29 2.20 14.92 0.61
C THR A 29 3.14 15.28 -0.55
N ARG A 30 4.37 14.78 -0.55
CA ARG A 30 5.35 15.03 -1.62
C ARG A 30 5.44 13.90 -2.65
N TYR A 31 4.84 12.75 -2.35
CA TYR A 31 4.79 11.61 -3.25
C TYR A 31 4.02 11.99 -4.51
N ASN A 32 4.53 11.65 -5.68
CA ASN A 32 3.86 11.94 -6.95
C ASN A 32 3.52 10.62 -7.62
N THR A 33 2.24 10.47 -8.00
CA THR A 33 1.75 9.29 -8.70
C THR A 33 0.69 9.68 -9.70
N ARG A 34 0.65 9.01 -10.86
CA ARG A 34 -0.40 9.22 -11.86
C ARG A 34 -1.66 8.38 -11.58
N GLN A 35 -1.71 7.73 -10.42
CA GLN A 35 -2.77 6.81 -10.04
C GLN A 35 -4.12 7.52 -9.95
N THR A 36 -5.15 6.96 -10.62
CA THR A 36 -6.51 7.50 -10.49
C THR A 36 -7.26 6.84 -9.33
N PRO A 37 -8.24 7.54 -8.70
CA PRO A 37 -9.02 6.95 -7.61
C PRO A 37 -9.74 5.66 -8.01
N ALA A 38 -10.33 5.63 -9.20
CA ALA A 38 -11.08 4.47 -9.69
C ALA A 38 -10.21 3.23 -9.90
N SER A 39 -8.99 3.42 -10.42
CA SER A 39 -8.05 2.33 -10.65
C SER A 39 -7.40 1.86 -9.34
N PHE A 40 -7.13 2.76 -8.40
CA PHE A 40 -6.59 2.41 -7.08
C PHE A 40 -7.56 1.56 -6.25
N ARG A 41 -8.85 1.91 -6.26
CA ARG A 41 -9.90 1.14 -5.55
C ARG A 41 -9.93 -0.34 -5.92
N ARG A 42 -9.58 -0.69 -7.17
CA ARG A 42 -9.56 -2.10 -7.64
C ARG A 42 -8.66 -3.01 -6.82
N ILE A 43 -7.60 -2.45 -6.22
CA ILE A 43 -6.67 -3.21 -5.38
C ILE A 43 -6.83 -2.87 -3.90
N TYR A 44 -7.21 -1.63 -3.58
CA TYR A 44 -7.24 -1.11 -2.22
C TYR A 44 -8.15 -1.94 -1.30
N ASP A 45 -9.38 -2.22 -1.72
CA ASP A 45 -10.34 -2.97 -0.87
C ASP A 45 -9.83 -4.39 -0.57
N SER A 46 -9.19 -5.03 -1.56
CA SER A 46 -8.62 -6.36 -1.40
C SER A 46 -7.37 -6.35 -0.51
N LEU A 47 -6.56 -5.28 -0.58
CA LEU A 47 -5.42 -5.06 0.29
C LEU A 47 -5.87 -4.87 1.73
N ILE A 48 -6.73 -3.88 1.99
CA ILE A 48 -7.22 -3.56 3.33
C ILE A 48 -7.88 -4.77 3.97
N LYS A 49 -8.75 -5.48 3.25
CA LYS A 49 -9.39 -6.70 3.78
C LYS A 49 -8.38 -7.76 4.21
N THR A 50 -7.29 -7.93 3.49
CA THR A 50 -6.26 -8.93 3.82
C THR A 50 -5.36 -8.45 4.96
N ILE A 51 -5.02 -7.16 4.97
CA ILE A 51 -4.25 -6.50 6.04
C ILE A 51 -5.02 -6.55 7.36
N ASP A 52 -6.34 -6.31 7.34
CA ASP A 52 -7.22 -6.44 8.51
C ASP A 52 -7.17 -7.82 9.14
N VAL A 53 -7.09 -8.87 8.32
CA VAL A 53 -6.92 -10.24 8.80
C VAL A 53 -5.56 -10.44 9.47
N VAL A 54 -4.49 -9.87 8.92
CA VAL A 54 -3.15 -9.94 9.53
C VAL A 54 -3.16 -9.27 10.91
N LYS A 55 -3.77 -8.07 11.03
CA LYS A 55 -3.81 -7.31 12.28
C LYS A 55 -4.60 -7.98 13.40
N ARG A 56 -5.64 -8.76 13.07
CA ARG A 56 -6.52 -9.39 14.07
C ARG A 56 -5.92 -10.61 14.74
N GLU A 57 -4.78 -11.11 14.27
CA GLU A 57 -4.14 -12.34 14.76
C GLU A 57 -5.17 -13.45 15.07
N GLU A 58 -6.14 -13.68 14.17
CA GLU A 58 -7.23 -14.62 14.47
C GLU A 58 -6.64 -16.01 14.76
N LYS A 59 -6.68 -16.39 16.04
CA LYS A 59 -6.29 -17.72 16.53
C LYS A 59 -7.18 -18.75 15.85
N GLY A 60 -6.71 -19.31 14.74
CA GLY A 60 -7.42 -20.35 13.98
C GLY A 60 -7.41 -20.17 12.47
N GLN A 61 -7.07 -18.98 11.94
CA GLN A 61 -6.85 -18.88 10.49
C GLN A 61 -5.49 -19.49 10.16
N ALA A 62 -5.50 -20.63 9.46
CA ALA A 62 -4.28 -21.34 9.11
C ALA A 62 -3.31 -20.39 8.39
N LYS A 63 -2.11 -20.19 8.95
CA LYS A 63 -1.03 -19.38 8.39
C LYS A 63 -0.84 -19.62 6.88
N SER A 64 -0.99 -20.87 6.43
CA SER A 64 -0.95 -21.27 5.02
C SER A 64 -2.00 -20.58 4.14
N ARG A 65 -3.24 -20.40 4.62
CA ARG A 65 -4.31 -19.69 3.90
C ARG A 65 -3.99 -18.21 3.73
N LEU A 66 -3.46 -17.58 4.77
CA LEU A 66 -3.09 -16.17 4.73
C LEU A 66 -1.88 -15.94 3.82
N LEU A 67 -0.88 -16.82 3.86
CA LEU A 67 0.23 -16.83 2.90
C LEU A 67 -0.27 -16.93 1.45
N LEU A 68 -1.24 -17.81 1.18
CA LEU A 68 -1.86 -17.92 -0.14
C LEU A 68 -2.59 -16.64 -0.56
N GLN A 69 -3.29 -15.97 0.36
CA GLN A 69 -3.97 -14.69 0.09
C GLN A 69 -2.96 -13.59 -0.24
N LEU A 70 -1.89 -13.47 0.55
CA LEU A 70 -0.80 -12.51 0.29
C LEU A 70 -0.10 -12.78 -1.05
N ALA A 71 0.12 -14.04 -1.42
CA ALA A 71 0.67 -14.40 -2.73
C ALA A 71 -0.28 -14.02 -3.89
N ARG A 72 -1.59 -14.22 -3.74
CA ARG A 72 -2.58 -13.81 -4.74
C ARG A 72 -2.63 -12.30 -4.92
N LEU A 73 -2.48 -11.54 -3.83
CA LEU A 73 -2.38 -10.08 -3.90
C LEU A 73 -1.13 -9.64 -4.66
N ASP A 74 0.04 -10.23 -4.37
CA ASP A 74 1.28 -9.92 -5.07
C ASP A 74 1.15 -10.12 -6.60
N ILE A 75 0.56 -11.25 -7.02
CA ILE A 75 0.26 -11.55 -8.43
C ILE A 75 -0.71 -10.53 -9.02
N THR A 76 -1.76 -10.17 -8.29
CA THR A 76 -2.77 -9.21 -8.75
C THR A 76 -2.17 -7.83 -8.94
N ILE A 77 -1.32 -7.38 -8.01
CA ILE A 77 -0.61 -6.10 -8.08
C ILE A 77 0.32 -6.08 -9.29
N GLU A 78 1.09 -7.16 -9.51
CA GLU A 78 1.96 -7.28 -10.68
C GLU A 78 1.18 -7.25 -11.99
N TYR A 79 0.02 -7.92 -12.04
CA TYR A 79 -0.85 -7.88 -13.21
C TYR A 79 -1.39 -6.47 -13.48
N GLN A 80 -1.89 -5.77 -12.46
CA GLN A 80 -2.43 -4.41 -12.62
C GLN A 80 -1.33 -3.40 -12.99
N LYS A 81 -0.12 -3.57 -12.47
CA LYS A 81 1.08 -2.84 -12.86
C LYS A 81 1.37 -3.00 -14.35
N ASN A 82 1.47 -4.25 -14.82
CA ASN A 82 1.78 -4.55 -16.22
C ASN A 82 0.66 -4.13 -17.19
N ARG A 83 -0.58 -3.97 -16.71
CA ARG A 83 -1.69 -3.37 -17.46
C ARG A 83 -1.69 -1.83 -17.47
N GLY A 84 -0.77 -1.19 -16.77
CA GLY A 84 -0.75 0.28 -16.61
C GLY A 84 -1.92 0.83 -15.79
N THR A 85 -2.64 -0.04 -15.07
CA THR A 85 -3.76 0.36 -14.19
C THR A 85 -3.26 0.79 -12.81
N LEU A 86 -2.14 0.22 -12.37
CA LEU A 86 -1.47 0.59 -11.14
C LEU A 86 -0.12 1.23 -11.47
N ASP A 87 0.14 2.40 -10.91
CA ASP A 87 1.43 3.09 -11.02
C ASP A 87 2.56 2.17 -10.57
N ALA A 88 3.65 2.13 -11.35
CA ALA A 88 4.73 1.16 -11.15
C ALA A 88 5.47 1.36 -9.83
N ASP A 89 5.71 2.61 -9.40
CA ASP A 89 6.40 2.90 -8.15
C ASP A 89 5.55 2.50 -6.95
N LEU A 90 4.24 2.81 -7.03
CA LEU A 90 3.25 2.41 -6.04
C LEU A 90 3.13 0.88 -5.95
N ALA A 91 3.02 0.20 -7.10
CA ALA A 91 2.93 -1.24 -7.19
C ALA A 91 4.13 -1.92 -6.54
N ASP A 92 5.34 -1.52 -6.95
CA ASP A 92 6.58 -2.10 -6.43
C ASP A 92 6.73 -1.84 -4.94
N GLY A 93 6.32 -0.67 -4.46
CA GLY A 93 6.37 -0.35 -3.05
C GLY A 93 5.39 -1.14 -2.19
N ILE A 94 4.14 -1.34 -2.67
CA ILE A 94 3.17 -2.18 -1.97
C ILE A 94 3.65 -3.63 -1.91
N LYS A 95 4.20 -4.17 -3.01
CA LYS A 95 4.75 -5.54 -3.03
C LYS A 95 5.90 -5.72 -2.04
N ALA A 96 6.75 -4.70 -1.91
CA ALA A 96 7.85 -4.70 -0.94
C ALA A 96 7.32 -4.80 0.50
N ALA A 97 6.34 -3.97 0.85
CA ALA A 97 5.69 -4.00 2.17
C ALA A 97 4.98 -5.34 2.43
N LEU A 98 4.26 -5.88 1.44
CA LEU A 98 3.64 -7.21 1.54
C LEU A 98 4.67 -8.33 1.72
N ALA A 99 5.85 -8.21 1.11
CA ALA A 99 6.92 -9.19 1.29
C ALA A 99 7.48 -9.18 2.72
N GLU A 100 7.56 -8.01 3.36
CA GLU A 100 7.91 -7.89 4.79
C GLU A 100 6.86 -8.56 5.67
N ILE A 101 5.58 -8.19 5.49
CA ILE A 101 4.46 -8.78 6.25
C ILE A 101 4.44 -10.30 6.13
N ARG A 102 4.68 -10.82 4.91
CA ARG A 102 4.74 -12.27 4.64
C ARG A 102 5.91 -12.95 5.36
N ARG A 103 7.08 -12.30 5.39
CA ARG A 103 8.28 -12.81 6.06
C ARG A 103 8.07 -12.91 7.57
N ASP A 104 7.44 -11.89 8.15
CA ASP A 104 7.33 -11.75 9.60
C ASP A 104 5.98 -12.29 10.14
N LEU A 105 5.20 -12.97 9.27
CA LEU A 105 3.84 -13.42 9.54
C LEU A 105 3.72 -14.33 10.78
N GLY A 106 2.79 -13.97 11.66
CA GLY A 106 2.55 -14.64 12.95
C GLY A 106 3.38 -14.07 14.10
N THR A 107 3.80 -12.82 13.98
CA THR A 107 4.50 -12.07 15.03
C THR A 107 3.88 -10.67 15.15
N ASP A 108 4.05 -10.02 16.29
CA ASP A 108 3.68 -8.61 16.50
C ASP A 108 4.31 -7.67 15.46
N LYS A 109 5.43 -8.08 14.85
CA LYS A 109 6.07 -7.31 13.78
C LYS A 109 5.22 -7.27 12.51
N ALA A 110 4.61 -8.39 12.11
CA ALA A 110 3.71 -8.41 10.96
C ALA A 110 2.47 -7.55 11.18
N VAL A 111 1.95 -7.46 12.42
CA VAL A 111 0.84 -6.56 12.77
C VAL A 111 1.25 -5.11 12.55
N ARG A 112 2.40 -4.69 13.09
CA ARG A 112 2.92 -3.32 12.90
C ARG A 112 3.19 -3.00 11.42
N GLU A 113 3.75 -3.94 10.67
CA GLU A 113 3.98 -3.77 9.23
C GLU A 113 2.67 -3.66 8.44
N ALA A 114 1.62 -4.38 8.86
CA ALA A 114 0.29 -4.31 8.28
C ALA A 114 -0.39 -2.96 8.57
N GLU A 115 -0.35 -2.48 9.82
CA GLU A 115 -0.85 -1.16 10.21
C GLU A 115 -0.13 -0.03 9.46
N ALA A 116 1.20 -0.12 9.33
CA ALA A 116 1.98 0.84 8.58
C ALA A 116 1.62 0.87 7.08
N LEU A 117 1.37 -0.30 6.47
CA LEU A 117 0.95 -0.37 5.08
C LEU A 117 -0.44 0.25 4.88
N GLU A 118 -1.38 0.00 5.79
CA GLU A 118 -2.70 0.65 5.76
C GLU A 118 -2.57 2.18 5.86
N LEU A 119 -1.81 2.69 6.84
CA LEU A 119 -1.60 4.13 7.00
C LEU A 119 -0.97 4.75 5.74
N ALA A 120 0.01 4.08 5.14
CA ALA A 120 0.65 4.52 3.91
C ALA A 120 -0.34 4.60 2.74
N LEU A 121 -1.18 3.56 2.56
CA LEU A 121 -2.21 3.52 1.52
C LEU A 121 -3.25 4.63 1.73
N ASN A 122 -3.70 4.82 2.96
CA ASN A 122 -4.67 5.85 3.34
C ASN A 122 -4.12 7.26 3.10
N ALA A 123 -2.87 7.50 3.49
CA ALA A 123 -2.20 8.78 3.30
C ALA A 123 -2.05 9.13 1.82
N VAL A 124 -1.61 8.19 0.97
CA VAL A 124 -1.50 8.43 -0.47
C VAL A 124 -2.87 8.62 -1.12
N LEU A 125 -3.86 7.84 -0.70
CA LEU A 125 -5.24 8.02 -1.16
C LEU A 125 -5.75 9.44 -0.86
N ALA A 126 -5.56 9.92 0.36
CA ALA A 126 -6.05 11.22 0.80
C ALA A 126 -5.27 12.39 0.18
N TYR A 127 -3.93 12.37 0.28
CA TYR A 127 -3.09 13.53 -0.05
C TYR A 127 -2.69 13.63 -1.52
N GLN A 128 -2.68 12.52 -2.26
CA GLN A 128 -2.32 12.54 -3.68
C GLN A 128 -3.52 12.20 -4.55
N ILE A 129 -4.09 11.03 -4.37
CA ILE A 129 -5.06 10.49 -5.34
C ILE A 129 -6.38 11.28 -5.30
N ALA A 130 -6.91 11.57 -4.11
CA ALA A 130 -8.11 12.37 -3.95
C ALA A 130 -7.86 13.87 -4.18
N ALA A 131 -6.72 14.39 -3.72
CA ALA A 131 -6.37 15.80 -3.87
C ALA A 131 -6.07 16.19 -5.33
N GLU A 132 -5.42 15.32 -6.12
CA GLU A 132 -5.22 15.56 -7.55
C GLU A 132 -6.53 15.55 -8.34
N ARG A 133 -7.46 14.65 -7.99
CA ARG A 133 -8.79 14.64 -8.61
C ARG A 133 -9.47 16.00 -8.44
N ARG A 134 -9.47 16.54 -7.21
CA ARG A 134 -10.06 17.84 -6.92
C ARG A 134 -9.38 18.97 -7.69
N ARG A 135 -8.04 18.97 -7.78
CA ARG A 135 -7.28 19.97 -8.55
C ARG A 135 -7.63 19.94 -10.04
N ARG A 136 -7.75 18.76 -10.64
CA ARG A 136 -8.16 18.62 -12.05
C ARG A 136 -9.58 19.07 -12.28
N GLU A 137 -10.50 18.73 -11.37
CA GLU A 137 -11.87 19.25 -11.42
C GLU A 137 -11.83 20.79 -11.36
N GLU A 138 -11.13 21.41 -10.40
CA GLU A 138 -11.01 22.87 -10.28
C GLU A 138 -10.36 23.55 -11.52
N GLU A 139 -9.36 22.93 -12.15
CA GLU A 139 -8.70 23.42 -13.38
C GLU A 139 -9.60 23.31 -14.63
N GLU A 140 -10.52 22.33 -14.69
CA GLU A 140 -11.48 22.19 -15.79
C GLU A 140 -12.61 23.25 -15.76
N TRP A 141 -12.80 23.92 -14.63
CA TRP A 141 -13.81 24.99 -14.45
C TRP A 141 -13.26 26.41 -14.66
N LEU A 142 -11.95 26.58 -14.90
CA LEU A 142 -11.27 27.87 -15.14
C LEU A 142 -10.95 28.07 -16.62
#